data_AF-A0A0P6X3X7-F1
#
_entry.id   AF-A0A0P6X3X7-F1
#
_cell.length_a   1.000
_cell.length_b   1.000
_cell.length_c   1.000
_cell.angle_alpha   90.00
_cell.angle_beta   90.00
_cell.angle_gamma   90.00
#
_symmetry.space_group_name_H-M   'P 1'
#
loop_
_entity.id
_entity.type
_entity.pdbx_description
1 polymer ?
#
loop_
_entity_poly.entity_id
_entity_poly.type
_entity_poly.pdbx_seq_one_letter_code
_entity_poly.pdbx_strand_id
1 'polypeptide(L)'
;MPVKNTPEEREIIKLIPKLPVQDSDKNQWMQQIDEFGLTEELVEEIREKLNHPEAGQEDQAGRYRMQLARLVQRWRLASQSRHFSSH
;
A
#
# COMPACT_ATOMS: atom_id res chain seq x y z
N MET A 1 -12.68 -17.67 6.24
CA MET A 1 -12.43 -16.88 7.47
C MET A 1 -11.99 -15.50 7.00
N PRO A 2 -12.65 -14.38 7.36
CA PRO A 2 -12.30 -13.10 6.75
C PRO A 2 -10.97 -12.63 7.32
N VAL A 3 -9.98 -12.45 6.45
CA VAL A 3 -8.68 -11.85 6.78
C VAL A 3 -8.98 -10.47 7.39
N LYS A 4 -8.75 -10.33 8.70
CA LYS A 4 -9.04 -9.09 9.43
C LYS A 4 -7.96 -8.06 9.13
N ASN A 5 -8.01 -7.47 7.93
CA ASN A 5 -7.13 -6.37 7.55
C ASN A 5 -7.18 -5.29 8.62
N THR A 6 -6.00 -4.87 9.07
CA THR A 6 -5.82 -3.79 10.04
C THR A 6 -6.45 -2.49 9.53
N PRO A 7 -6.85 -1.56 10.41
CA PRO A 7 -7.33 -0.24 9.99
C PRO A 7 -6.37 0.45 9.01
N GLU A 8 -5.06 0.33 9.25
CA GLU A 8 -3.99 0.88 8.43
C GLU A 8 -3.94 0.21 7.04
N GLU A 9 -4.01 -1.13 6.97
CA GLU A 9 -4.10 -1.85 5.70
C GLU A 9 -5.35 -1.46 4.91
N ARG A 10 -6.49 -1.26 5.58
CA ARG A 10 -7.72 -0.81 4.91
C ARG A 10 -7.57 0.58 4.30
N GLU A 11 -6.80 1.47 4.92
CA GLU A 11 -6.51 2.78 4.33
C GLU A 11 -5.65 2.65 3.07
N ILE A 12 -4.67 1.73 3.07
CA ILE A 12 -3.82 1.44 1.91
C ILE A 12 -4.63 0.79 0.78
N ILE A 13 -5.49 -0.18 1.09
CA ILE A 13 -6.42 -0.81 0.15
C ILE A 13 -7.33 0.23 -0.52
N LYS A 14 -7.82 1.23 0.23
CA LYS A 14 -8.64 2.32 -0.31
C LYS A 14 -7.83 3.32 -1.16
N LEU A 15 -6.51 3.34 -1.02
CA LEU A 15 -5.62 4.22 -1.77
C LEU A 15 -5.28 3.63 -3.15
N ILE A 16 -5.01 2.33 -3.21
CA ILE A 16 -4.62 1.59 -4.44
C ILE A 16 -5.48 1.93 -5.67
N PRO A 17 -6.83 1.90 -5.63
CA PRO A 17 -7.65 2.19 -6.82
C PRO A 17 -7.50 3.62 -7.34
N LYS A 18 -7.00 4.55 -6.53
CA LYS A 18 -6.83 5.97 -6.87
C LYS A 18 -5.45 6.30 -7.43
N LEU A 19 -4.53 5.34 -7.40
CA LEU A 19 -3.16 5.55 -7.84
C LEU A 19 -3.11 5.80 -9.37
N PRO A 20 -2.24 6.71 -9.83
CA PRO A 20 -2.02 7.01 -11.25
C PRO A 20 -1.13 5.95 -11.89
N VAL A 21 -1.60 4.71 -11.87
CA VAL A 21 -0.91 3.52 -12.43
C VAL A 21 -1.92 2.67 -13.21
N GLN A 22 -1.43 1.65 -13.90
CA GLN A 22 -2.26 0.77 -14.71
C GLN A 22 -3.24 -0.03 -13.85
N ASP A 23 -4.45 -0.26 -14.36
CA ASP A 23 -5.47 -1.01 -13.62
C ASP A 23 -5.11 -2.49 -13.43
N SER A 24 -4.28 -3.06 -14.31
CA SER A 24 -3.70 -4.40 -14.14
C SER A 24 -2.85 -4.50 -12.87
N ASP A 25 -1.97 -3.52 -12.64
CA ASP A 25 -1.13 -3.46 -11.44
C ASP A 25 -2.00 -3.36 -10.19
N LYS A 26 -3.00 -2.47 -10.20
CA LYS A 26 -3.94 -2.28 -9.07
C LYS A 26 -4.68 -3.57 -8.72
N ASN A 27 -5.18 -4.28 -9.73
CA ASN A 27 -5.92 -5.52 -9.52
C ASN A 27 -5.02 -6.62 -8.95
N GLN A 28 -3.78 -6.73 -9.46
CA GLN A 28 -2.80 -7.68 -8.93
C GLN A 28 -2.47 -7.39 -7.46
N TRP A 29 -2.21 -6.12 -7.10
CA TRP A 29 -1.92 -5.73 -5.72
C TRP A 29 -3.09 -6.01 -4.78
N MET A 30 -4.31 -5.73 -5.22
CA MET A 30 -5.52 -6.04 -4.46
C MET A 30 -5.69 -7.54 -4.21
N GLN A 31 -5.37 -8.38 -5.19
CA GLN A 31 -5.38 -9.85 -5.03
C GLN A 31 -4.30 -10.32 -4.06
N GLN A 32 -3.07 -9.80 -4.19
CA GLN A 32 -1.99 -10.14 -3.26
C GLN A 32 -2.32 -9.75 -1.81
N ILE A 33 -2.97 -8.59 -1.60
CA ILE A 33 -3.41 -8.18 -0.25
C ILE A 33 -4.52 -9.08 0.29
N ASP A 34 -5.43 -9.55 -0.55
CA ASP A 34 -6.49 -10.47 -0.13
C ASP A 34 -5.95 -11.85 0.26
N GLU A 35 -4.93 -12.33 -0.46
CA GLU A 35 -4.33 -13.65 -0.26
C GLU A 35 -3.28 -13.67 0.86
N PHE A 36 -2.40 -12.67 0.92
CA PHE A 36 -1.22 -12.66 1.79
C PHE A 36 -1.22 -11.52 2.83
N GLY A 37 -2.18 -10.60 2.77
CA GLY A 37 -2.13 -9.34 3.52
C GLY A 37 -1.15 -8.35 2.90
N LEU A 38 -1.01 -7.18 3.52
CA LEU A 38 -0.03 -6.20 3.03
C LEU A 38 1.39 -6.63 3.44
N THR A 39 2.32 -6.64 2.48
CA THR A 39 3.72 -7.00 2.71
C THR A 39 4.66 -5.85 2.35
N GLU A 40 5.89 -5.90 2.88
CA GLU A 40 6.92 -4.89 2.54
C GLU A 40 7.29 -4.94 1.05
N GLU A 41 7.34 -6.14 0.45
CA GLU A 41 7.63 -6.34 -0.97
C GLU A 41 6.60 -5.62 -1.85
N LEU A 42 5.32 -5.80 -1.53
CA LEU A 42 4.23 -5.13 -2.25
C LEU A 42 4.27 -3.61 -2.07
N VAL A 43 4.59 -3.13 -0.87
CA VAL A 43 4.76 -1.70 -0.60
C VAL A 43 5.87 -1.08 -1.45
N GLU A 44 7.01 -1.76 -1.57
CA GLU A 44 8.11 -1.29 -2.41
C GLU A 44 7.74 -1.33 -3.90
N GLU A 45 7.02 -2.36 -4.37
CA GLU A 45 6.52 -2.42 -5.75
C GLU A 45 5.61 -1.21 -6.08
N ILE A 46 4.64 -0.90 -5.21
CA ILE A 46 3.75 0.25 -5.39
C ILE A 46 4.56 1.56 -5.39
N ARG A 47 5.54 1.67 -4.49
CA ARG A 47 6.41 2.85 -4.39
C ARG A 47 7.25 3.05 -5.65
N GLU A 48 7.81 1.98 -6.23
CA GLU A 48 8.55 2.03 -7.49
C GLU A 48 7.67 2.51 -8.64
N LYS A 49 6.46 1.95 -8.80
CA LYS A 49 5.52 2.42 -9.83
C LYS A 49 5.19 3.90 -9.68
N LEU A 50 5.02 4.38 -8.44
CA LEU A 50 4.79 5.80 -8.23
C LEU A 50 6.03 6.65 -8.51
N ASN A 51 7.25 6.16 -8.31
CA ASN A 51 8.50 6.86 -8.63
C ASN A 51 8.76 6.97 -10.14
N HIS A 52 8.19 6.05 -10.92
CA HIS A 52 8.25 6.04 -12.38
C HIS A 52 6.86 6.27 -13.00
N PRO A 53 6.25 7.45 -12.79
CA PRO A 53 4.93 7.74 -13.32
C PRO A 53 4.96 7.86 -14.84
N GLU A 54 3.83 7.58 -15.48
CA GLU A 54 3.65 7.91 -16.90
C GLU A 54 3.66 9.43 -17.11
N ALA A 55 4.05 9.86 -18.31
CA ALA A 55 4.19 11.28 -18.64
C ALA A 55 2.88 12.04 -18.44
N GLY A 56 2.95 13.16 -17.71
CA GLY A 56 1.78 13.98 -17.37
C GLY A 56 1.07 13.57 -16.07
N GLN A 57 1.56 12.55 -15.36
CA GLN A 57 1.03 12.12 -14.06
C GLN A 57 2.01 12.40 -12.90
N GLU A 58 3.09 13.15 -13.12
CA GLU A 58 4.18 13.38 -12.17
C GLU A 58 3.69 14.05 -10.88
N ASP A 59 2.90 15.11 -11.00
CA ASP A 59 2.35 15.85 -9.85
C ASP A 59 1.38 14.99 -9.03
N GLN A 60 0.54 14.22 -9.71
CA GLN A 60 -0.43 13.32 -9.08
C GLN A 60 0.30 12.18 -8.36
N ALA A 61 1.30 11.59 -9.00
CA ALA A 61 2.14 10.55 -8.42
C ALA A 61 2.89 11.09 -7.19
N GLY A 62 3.44 12.30 -7.23
CA GLY A 62 4.10 12.93 -6.09
C GLY A 62 3.20 13.04 -4.85
N ARG A 63 1.94 13.46 -5.03
CA ARG A 63 0.95 13.53 -3.94
C ARG A 63 0.67 12.15 -3.35
N TYR A 64 0.48 11.15 -4.21
CA TYR A 64 0.20 9.78 -3.76
C TYR A 64 1.41 9.10 -3.13
N ARG A 65 2.65 9.39 -3.55
CA ARG A 65 3.87 8.94 -2.85
C ARG A 65 3.89 9.40 -1.40
N MET A 66 3.62 10.69 -1.17
CA MET A 66 3.59 11.25 0.19
C MET A 66 2.47 10.61 1.03
N GLN A 67 1.30 10.39 0.43
CA GLN A 67 0.18 9.75 1.12
C GLN A 67 0.49 8.29 1.46
N LEU A 68 1.01 7.53 0.49
CA LEU A 68 1.41 6.14 0.68
C LEU A 68 2.48 6.02 1.77
N ALA A 69 3.54 6.84 1.73
CA ALA A 69 4.62 6.82 2.72
C ALA A 69 4.09 7.01 4.15
N ARG A 70 3.13 7.93 4.35
CA ARG A 70 2.49 8.15 5.65
C ARG A 70 1.69 6.93 6.12
N LEU A 71 0.93 6.30 5.22
CA LEU A 71 0.13 5.11 5.56
C LEU A 71 1.01 3.91 5.86
N VAL A 72 2.04 3.67 5.05
CA VAL A 72 3.03 2.60 5.25
C VAL A 72 3.74 2.77 6.58
N GLN A 73 4.16 3.99 6.94
CA GLN A 73 4.80 4.22 8.23
C GLN A 73 3.87 3.87 9.40
N ARG A 74 2.58 4.24 9.33
CA ARG A 74 1.60 3.86 10.36
C ARG A 74 1.39 2.35 10.42
N TRP A 75 1.25 1.71 9.27
CA TRP A 75 1.12 0.25 9.17
C TRP A 75 2.33 -0.46 9.79
N ARG A 76 3.57 -0.03 9.46
CA ARG A 76 4.81 -0.57 10.05
C ARG A 76 4.85 -0.41 11.58
N LEU A 77 4.38 0.71 12.12
CA LEU A 77 4.30 0.92 13.57
C LEU A 77 3.22 0.02 14.21
N ALA A 78 2.08 -0.13 13.56
CA ALA A 78 0.99 -1.00 14.00
C ALA A 78 1.36 -2.49 13.92
N SER A 79 2.17 -2.89 12.94
CA SER A 79 2.65 -4.27 12.78
C SER A 79 3.77 -4.61 13.77
N GLN A 80 4.66 -3.67 14.07
CA GLN A 80 5.72 -3.84 15.07
C GLN A 80 5.19 -3.90 16.51
N SER A 81 4.22 -3.05 16.87
CA SER A 81 3.61 -3.06 18.22
C SER A 81 2.89 -4.37 18.54
N ARG A 82 2.34 -5.06 17.53
CA ARG A 82 1.76 -6.41 17.69
C ARG A 82 2.82 -7.47 17.98
N HIS A 83 4.01 -7.36 17.38
CA HIS A 83 5.13 -8.28 17.67
C HIS A 83 5.66 -8.12 19.10
N PHE A 84 5.57 -6.92 19.69
CA PHE A 84 6.02 -6.67 21.06
C PHE A 84 5.07 -7.15 22.16
N SER A 85 3.80 -7.45 21.86
CA SER A 85 2.80 -7.88 22.86
C SER A 85 2.87 -9.38 23.19
N SER A 86 3.85 -10.11 22.66
CA SER A 86 4.03 -11.56 22.83
C SER A 86 5.28 -11.92 23.66
N HIS A 87 5.81 -11.00 24.45
CA HIS A 87 7.02 -11.20 25.24
C HIS A 87 6.82 -10.91 26.74
#